data_AF-A0A820Z9E4-F1
#
_entry.id   AF-A0A820Z9E4-F1
#
_cell.length_a   1.000
_cell.length_b   1.000
_cell.length_c   1.000
_cell.angle_alpha   90.00
_cell.angle_beta   90.00
_cell.angle_gamma   90.00
#
_symmetry.space_group_name_H-M   'P 1'
#
loop_
_entity.id
_entity.type
_entity.pdbx_description
1 polymer ?
#
loop_
_entity_poly.entity_id
_entity_poly.type
_entity_poly.pdbx_seq_one_letter_code
_entity_poly.pdbx_strand_id
1 'polypeptide(L)'
;KPCQLSCVEAFAAALAIVGLKEFGSILLDKFKWGHAFYTLNESLLDAYSKCDSTKAIIECDKRFRTGEDSFVNNYTPNRDMPPSESSEDEELPIENISLKTTNE
;
A
#
# COMPACT_ATOMS: atom_id res chain seq x y z
N LYS A 1 -7.22 8.53 8.14
CA LYS A 1 -6.19 7.77 8.91
C LYS A 1 -5.89 6.50 8.13
N PRO A 2 -4.63 6.05 8.04
CA PRO A 2 -4.31 4.80 7.36
C PRO A 2 -5.13 3.63 7.92
N CYS A 3 -5.53 2.71 7.06
CA CYS A 3 -6.27 1.49 7.41
C CYS A 3 -7.61 1.70 8.16
N GLN A 4 -8.17 2.92 8.13
CA GLN A 4 -9.47 3.22 8.71
C GLN A 4 -10.37 3.78 7.62
N LEU A 5 -11.15 2.87 7.02
CA LEU A 5 -12.10 3.16 5.95
C LEU A 5 -13.52 3.08 6.52
N SER A 6 -14.41 3.93 6.02
CA SER A 6 -15.84 3.72 6.16
C SER A 6 -16.29 2.49 5.36
N CYS A 7 -17.48 1.97 5.66
CA CYS A 7 -18.01 0.80 4.93
C CYS A 7 -18.10 1.05 3.42
N VAL A 8 -18.46 2.27 3.02
CA VAL A 8 -18.58 2.64 1.60
C VAL A 8 -17.21 2.69 0.91
N GLU A 9 -16.19 3.24 1.58
CA GLU A 9 -14.82 3.28 1.06
C GLU A 9 -14.20 1.89 0.97
N ALA A 10 -14.40 1.05 2.00
CA ALA A 10 -13.92 -0.33 2.00
C ALA A 10 -14.54 -1.12 0.83
N PHE A 11 -15.83 -0.92 0.56
CA PHE A 11 -16.49 -1.61 -0.54
C PHE A 11 -16.04 -1.07 -1.91
N ALA A 12 -15.92 0.25 -2.06
CA ALA A 12 -15.40 0.88 -3.28
C ALA A 12 -13.94 0.49 -3.57
N ALA A 13 -13.11 0.32 -2.53
CA ALA A 13 -11.75 -0.17 -2.64
C ALA A 13 -11.71 -1.64 -3.11
N ALA A 14 -12.53 -2.50 -2.50
CA ALA A 14 -12.64 -3.90 -2.91
C ALA A 14 -13.04 -4.02 -4.39
N LEU A 15 -14.04 -3.24 -4.82
CA LEU A 15 -14.47 -3.17 -6.22
C LEU A 15 -13.32 -2.71 -7.15
N ALA A 16 -12.55 -1.71 -6.75
CA ALA A 16 -11.40 -1.26 -7.54
C ALA A 16 -10.33 -2.35 -7.67
N ILE A 17 -10.01 -3.06 -6.58
CA ILE A 17 -8.98 -4.11 -6.55
C ILE A 17 -9.37 -5.28 -7.47
N VAL A 18 -10.66 -5.65 -7.54
CA VAL A 18 -11.13 -6.73 -8.41
C VAL A 18 -11.46 -6.29 -9.85
N GLY A 19 -11.05 -5.08 -10.26
CA GLY A 19 -11.25 -4.57 -11.62
C GLY A 19 -12.65 -4.03 -11.92
N LEU A 20 -13.49 -3.81 -10.89
CA LEU A 20 -14.86 -3.32 -10.97
C LEU A 20 -14.98 -1.85 -10.51
N LYS A 21 -13.94 -1.04 -10.74
CA LYS A 21 -13.82 0.35 -10.26
C LYS A 21 -15.05 1.21 -10.57
N GLU A 22 -15.67 1.04 -11.75
CA GLU A 22 -16.85 1.81 -12.17
C GLU A 22 -18.02 1.71 -11.18
N PHE A 23 -18.26 0.53 -10.61
CA PHE A 23 -19.32 0.35 -9.61
C PHE A 23 -18.99 1.07 -8.30
N GLY A 24 -17.70 1.11 -7.93
CA GLY A 24 -17.24 1.87 -6.77
C GLY A 24 -17.36 3.39 -6.99
N SER A 25 -17.11 3.87 -8.21
CA SER A 25 -17.32 5.27 -8.59
C SER A 25 -18.78 5.68 -8.44
N ILE A 26 -19.73 4.88 -8.97
CA ILE A 26 -21.17 5.14 -8.83
C ILE A 26 -21.60 5.20 -7.35
N LEU A 27 -21.00 4.34 -6.51
CA LEU A 27 -21.27 4.30 -5.08
C LEU A 27 -20.76 5.58 -4.37
N LEU A 28 -19.54 6.00 -4.69
CA LEU A 28 -18.90 7.15 -4.07
C LEU A 28 -19.44 8.50 -4.58
N ASP A 29 -20.04 8.55 -5.77
CA ASP A 29 -20.70 9.75 -6.33
C ASP A 29 -21.87 10.27 -5.47
N LYS A 30 -22.38 9.46 -4.55
CA LYS A 30 -23.39 9.90 -3.56
C LYS A 30 -22.78 10.82 -2.49
N PHE A 31 -21.47 10.89 -2.39
CA PHE A 31 -20.74 11.64 -1.38
C PHE A 31 -19.93 12.76 -2.04
N LYS A 32 -20.08 13.99 -1.55
CA LYS A 32 -19.33 15.15 -2.09
C LYS A 32 -17.81 14.95 -2.05
N TRP A 33 -17.30 14.16 -1.12
CA TRP A 33 -15.89 13.83 -0.96
C TRP A 33 -15.47 12.54 -1.68
N GLY A 34 -16.41 11.79 -2.27
CA GLY A 34 -16.15 10.44 -2.80
C GLY A 34 -15.09 10.39 -3.89
N HIS A 35 -15.04 11.38 -4.77
CA HIS A 35 -14.00 11.51 -5.80
C HIS A 35 -12.59 11.59 -5.21
N ALA A 36 -12.42 12.28 -4.08
CA ALA A 36 -11.12 12.45 -3.43
C ALA A 36 -10.56 11.13 -2.87
N PHE A 37 -11.43 10.16 -2.55
CA PHE A 37 -10.99 8.83 -2.11
C PHE A 37 -10.13 8.14 -3.18
N TYR A 38 -10.59 8.13 -4.43
CA TYR A 38 -9.82 7.51 -5.51
C TYR A 38 -8.58 8.31 -5.87
N THR A 39 -8.66 9.64 -5.92
CA THR A 39 -7.50 10.49 -6.19
C THR A 39 -6.39 10.28 -5.15
N LEU A 40 -6.75 10.13 -3.87
CA LEU A 40 -5.78 9.96 -2.80
C LEU A 40 -5.14 8.57 -2.80
N ASN A 41 -5.87 7.54 -3.23
CA ASN A 41 -5.44 6.13 -3.13
C ASN A 41 -5.15 5.50 -4.49
N GLU A 42 -4.98 6.29 -5.56
CA GLU A 42 -4.87 5.78 -6.94
C GLU A 42 -3.71 4.81 -7.12
N SER A 43 -2.49 5.20 -6.72
CA SER A 43 -1.30 4.35 -6.85
C SER A 43 -1.42 3.07 -6.03
N LEU A 44 -1.98 3.17 -4.83
CA LEU A 44 -2.19 2.04 -3.92
C LEU A 44 -3.20 1.05 -4.49
N LEU A 45 -4.36 1.52 -4.95
CA LEU A 45 -5.40 0.68 -5.51
C LEU A 45 -4.97 0.03 -6.84
N ASP A 46 -4.24 0.77 -7.69
CA ASP A 46 -3.66 0.23 -8.92
C ASP A 46 -2.64 -0.88 -8.63
N ALA A 47 -1.76 -0.69 -7.66
CA ALA A 47 -0.80 -1.72 -7.24
C ALA A 47 -1.50 -2.97 -6.69
N TYR A 48 -2.50 -2.82 -5.83
CA TYR A 48 -3.28 -3.96 -5.33
C TYR A 48 -4.07 -4.68 -6.43
N SER A 49 -4.57 -3.95 -7.43
CA SER A 49 -5.31 -4.55 -8.56
C SER A 49 -4.45 -5.48 -9.44
N LYS A 50 -3.12 -5.32 -9.38
CA LYS A 50 -2.13 -6.14 -10.11
C LYS A 50 -1.63 -7.35 -9.30
N CYS A 51 -2.10 -7.50 -8.06
CA CYS A 51 -1.64 -8.58 -7.19
C CYS A 51 -2.47 -9.85 -7.40
N ASP A 52 -1.85 -10.89 -7.97
CA ASP A 52 -2.51 -12.18 -8.24
C ASP A 52 -2.30 -13.24 -7.13
N SER A 53 -1.56 -12.91 -6.08
CA SER A 53 -1.21 -13.85 -5.02
C SER A 53 -1.08 -13.15 -3.67
N THR A 54 -1.36 -13.90 -2.60
CA THR A 54 -1.13 -13.45 -1.22
C THR A 54 0.29 -12.93 -1.01
N LYS A 55 1.31 -13.53 -1.64
CA LYS A 55 2.70 -13.05 -1.55
C LYS A 55 2.85 -11.64 -2.13
N ALA A 56 2.28 -11.39 -3.31
CA ALA A 56 2.29 -10.08 -3.96
C ALA A 56 1.55 -9.03 -3.13
N ILE A 57 0.42 -9.39 -2.51
CA ILE A 57 -0.33 -8.50 -1.60
C ILE A 57 0.53 -8.08 -0.40
N ILE A 58 1.24 -9.03 0.22
CA ILE A 58 2.12 -8.75 1.38
C ILE A 58 3.29 -7.84 0.98
N GLU A 59 3.89 -8.09 -0.18
CA GLU A 59 4.98 -7.25 -0.70
C GLU A 59 4.49 -5.83 -1.01
N CYS A 60 3.32 -5.71 -1.64
CA CYS A 60 2.66 -4.44 -1.90
C CYS A 60 2.38 -3.67 -0.59
N ASP A 61 1.81 -4.31 0.44
CA ASP A 61 1.57 -3.68 1.75
C ASP A 61 2.87 -3.17 2.39
N LYS A 62 3.94 -3.98 2.36
CA LYS A 62 5.25 -3.57 2.89
C LYS A 62 5.74 -2.30 2.19
N ARG A 63 5.70 -2.27 0.86
CA ARG A 63 6.15 -1.12 0.05
C ARG A 63 5.45 0.19 0.44
N PHE A 64 4.13 0.15 0.65
CA PHE A 64 3.36 1.34 1.03
C PHE A 64 3.54 1.73 2.51
N ARG A 65 3.85 0.77 3.39
CA ARG A 65 4.14 1.04 4.80
C ARG A 65 5.52 1.67 5.02
N THR A 66 6.53 1.21 4.29
CA THR A 66 7.92 1.72 4.41
C THR A 66 8.14 2.98 3.59
N GLY A 67 7.22 3.32 2.68
CA GLY A 67 7.34 4.49 1.81
C GLY A 67 8.25 4.26 0.61
N GLU A 68 8.55 3.01 0.26
CA GLU A 68 9.36 2.61 -0.90
C GLU A 68 8.63 2.79 -2.24
N ASP A 69 7.44 3.40 -2.24
CA ASP A 69 6.81 3.89 -3.47
C ASP A 69 7.47 5.21 -3.89
N SER A 70 8.75 5.11 -4.25
CA SER A 70 9.51 6.13 -4.95
C SER A 70 8.88 6.31 -6.33
N PHE A 71 7.84 7.15 -6.44
CA PHE A 71 7.50 7.74 -7.72
C PHE A 71 8.78 8.41 -8.24
N VAL A 72 9.18 8.05 -9.46
CA VAL A 72 10.38 8.56 -10.15
C VAL A 72 10.44 10.08 -10.00
N ASN A 73 11.22 10.59 -9.05
CA ASN A 73 11.61 11.98 -9.08
C ASN A 73 12.77 12.00 -10.08
N ASN A 74 12.53 12.52 -11.28
CA ASN A 74 13.57 12.94 -12.23
C ASN A 74 14.36 14.13 -11.65
N TYR A 75 14.79 14.03 -10.40
CA TYR A 75 15.80 14.90 -9.85
C TYR A 75 17.13 14.43 -10.45
N THR A 76 17.56 15.15 -11.48
CA THR A 76 18.93 15.09 -11.97
C THR A 76 19.88 15.26 -10.79
N PRO A 77 20.87 14.38 -10.58
CA PRO A 77 21.83 14.54 -9.51
C PRO A 77 22.70 15.74 -9.86
N ASN A 78 22.34 16.92 -9.35
CA ASN A 78 23.32 17.98 -9.23
C ASN A 78 24.19 17.60 -8.02
N ARG A 79 25.32 17.01 -8.38
CA ARG A 79 26.59 16.81 -7.67
C ARG A 79 26.71 17.55 -6.33
N ASP A 80 27.27 16.82 -5.36
CA ASP A 80 27.76 17.25 -4.03
C ASP A 80 26.97 16.75 -2.81
N MET A 81 26.38 15.55 -2.88
CA MET A 81 26.11 14.78 -1.66
C MET A 81 27.23 13.75 -1.48
N PRO A 82 28.04 13.81 -0.41
CA PRO A 82 28.98 12.74 -0.11
C PRO A 82 28.20 11.46 0.23
N PRO A 83 28.76 10.27 -0.05
CA PRO A 83 28.14 9.03 0.40
C PRO A 83 28.09 9.07 1.93
N SER A 84 26.88 9.00 2.49
CA SER A 84 26.77 8.67 3.91
C SER A 84 26.99 7.16 4.00
N GLU A 85 28.17 6.77 4.45
CA GLU A 85 28.45 5.41 4.92
C GLU A 85 27.54 5.16 6.13
N SER A 86 26.33 4.64 5.88
CA SER A 86 25.50 4.07 6.94
C SER A 86 26.00 2.65 7.14
N SER A 87 26.55 2.44 8.32
CA SER A 87 27.08 1.19 8.85
C SER A 87 26.20 -0.03 8.57
N GLU A 88 26.87 -1.15 8.27
CA GLU A 88 26.30 -2.49 8.19
C GLU A 88 25.55 -2.82 9.49
N ASP A 89 24.21 -2.83 9.45
CA ASP A 89 23.41 -3.45 10.50
C ASP A 89 23.23 -4.94 10.15
N GLU A 90 23.81 -5.79 11.00
CA GLU A 90 23.84 -7.26 10.89
C GLU A 90 22.43 -7.87 10.68
N GLU A 91 22.32 -8.80 9.73
CA GLU A 91 21.15 -9.69 9.58
C GLU A 91 20.93 -10.50 10.87
N LEU A 92 19.83 -10.25 11.59
CA LEU A 92 19.39 -11.12 12.68
C LEU A 92 18.72 -12.39 12.12
N PRO A 93 19.12 -13.61 12.54
CA PRO A 93 18.54 -14.86 12.07
C PRO A 93 17.06 -15.02 12.44
N ILE A 94 16.29 -15.59 11.53
CA ILE A 94 14.90 -16.03 11.77
C ILE A 94 14.91 -17.21 12.75
N GLU A 95 14.66 -16.94 14.03
CA GLU A 95 14.30 -17.97 15.01
C GLU A 95 12.80 -17.95 15.31
N ASN A 96 12.11 -18.95 14.76
CA ASN A 96 10.91 -19.63 15.27
C ASN A 96 10.00 -18.84 16.24
N ILE A 97 9.06 -18.05 15.70
CA ILE A 97 7.87 -17.67 16.48
C ILE A 97 6.94 -18.89 16.54
N SER A 98 7.09 -19.64 17.63
CA SER A 98 6.14 -20.65 18.09
C SER A 98 4.77 -19.99 18.31
N LEU A 99 3.83 -20.25 17.40
CA LEU A 99 2.41 -19.97 17.64
C LEU A 99 1.94 -20.91 18.75
N LYS A 100 1.92 -20.41 19.99
CA LYS A 100 1.14 -21.01 21.06
C LYS A 100 -0.34 -20.80 20.73
N THR A 101 -0.96 -21.83 20.18
CA THR A 101 -2.41 -22.02 20.23
C THR A 101 -2.80 -22.18 21.70
N THR A 102 -3.44 -21.17 22.27
CA THR A 102 -4.23 -21.34 23.50
C THR A 102 -5.69 -21.41 23.09
N ASN A 103 -6.24 -22.62 23.20
CA ASN A 103 -7.66 -22.85 23.35
C ASN A 103 -8.08 -22.40 24.77
N GLU A 104 -9.06 -21.52 24.87
CA GLU A 104 -10.08 -21.55 25.93
C GLU A 104 -11.45 -21.36 25.27
#